data_AF-A0AAN6DPQ6-F1
#
_entry.id   AF-A0AAN6DPQ6-F1
#
_cell.length_a   1.000
_cell.length_b   1.000
_cell.length_c   1.000
_cell.angle_alpha   90.00
_cell.angle_beta   90.00
_cell.angle_gamma   90.00
#
_symmetry.space_group_name_H-M   'P 1'
#
loop_
_entity.id
_entity.type
_entity.pdbx_description
1 polymer ?
#
loop_
_entity_poly.entity_id
_entity_poly.type
_entity_poly.pdbx_seq_one_letter_code
_entity_poly.pdbx_strand_id
1 'polypeptide(L)'
;MSSAMYPDIANSNSISFSTDMVTLGFGNDKQEIAIHKEILFECSKIADYYAEVSSRFGWDDRTLVENTLVLPEVSRETGNQLVNWLYFGTLPYNTSDLGKLGGEEGVKVGTEIVEAYNVALKFEMEDWANALADAFSALALEDMPWIKYAVLLKAVQPNDEGLRGLVLTCLALAIRRAGWEMYTTEVNKELVDTVKLGGDFAVELMKYLLDTEGGVPKRKKKNCNWHVHTKTKKCGT
;
A
#
# COMPACT_ATOMS: atom_id res chain seq x y z
N MET A 1 48.72 -6.67 -14.29
CA MET A 1 47.50 -6.62 -15.13
C MET A 1 46.70 -7.87 -14.81
N SER A 2 45.77 -7.77 -13.86
CA SER A 2 44.93 -8.90 -13.43
C SER A 2 43.57 -8.76 -14.09
N SER A 3 43.23 -9.72 -14.95
CA SER A 3 41.94 -9.83 -15.60
C SER A 3 40.90 -10.19 -14.54
N ALA A 4 39.97 -9.27 -14.28
CA ALA A 4 38.83 -9.54 -13.43
C ALA A 4 37.86 -10.47 -14.19
N MET A 5 37.80 -11.72 -13.75
CA MET A 5 36.71 -12.64 -14.08
C MET A 5 35.41 -12.06 -13.52
N TYR A 6 34.50 -11.66 -14.40
CA TYR A 6 33.10 -11.49 -14.04
C TYR A 6 32.50 -12.89 -13.82
N PRO A 7 31.81 -13.17 -12.70
CA PRO A 7 31.02 -14.37 -12.61
C PRO A 7 29.82 -14.23 -13.55
N ASP A 8 29.73 -15.13 -14.52
CA ASP A 8 28.53 -15.37 -15.31
C ASP A 8 27.34 -15.65 -14.38
N ILE A 9 26.44 -14.67 -14.24
CA ILE A 9 25.11 -14.92 -13.65
C ILE A 9 24.25 -15.53 -14.77
N ALA A 10 24.51 -16.80 -15.07
CA ALA A 10 23.60 -17.63 -15.84
C ALA A 10 22.55 -18.20 -14.86
N ASN A 11 21.46 -17.45 -14.69
CA ASN A 11 20.23 -18.00 -14.13
C ASN A 11 19.03 -17.42 -14.89
N SER A 12 19.00 -17.65 -16.20
CA SER A 12 17.83 -17.40 -17.03
C SER A 12 16.86 -18.58 -16.91
N ASN A 13 16.15 -18.67 -15.79
CA ASN A 13 14.91 -19.42 -15.77
C ASN A 13 13.94 -18.67 -16.70
N SER A 14 13.84 -19.09 -17.95
CA SER A 14 12.82 -18.57 -18.86
C SER A 14 11.46 -19.04 -18.35
N ILE A 15 10.71 -18.12 -17.74
CA ILE A 15 9.32 -18.38 -17.39
C ILE A 15 8.54 -18.29 -18.70
N SER A 16 8.03 -19.42 -19.18
CA SER A 16 7.14 -19.48 -20.33
C SER A 16 5.70 -19.43 -19.82
N PHE A 17 4.94 -18.46 -20.31
CA PHE A 17 3.52 -18.32 -20.01
C PHE A 17 2.70 -18.95 -21.14
N SER A 18 1.62 -19.64 -20.75
CA SER A 18 0.74 -20.33 -21.70
C SER A 18 -0.47 -19.49 -22.12
N THR A 19 -0.66 -18.36 -21.42
CA THR A 19 -1.83 -17.50 -21.55
C THR A 19 -1.53 -16.18 -22.24
N ASP A 20 -2.56 -15.62 -22.88
CA ASP A 20 -2.48 -14.30 -23.50
C ASP A 20 -2.25 -13.20 -22.45
N MET A 21 -1.72 -12.07 -22.92
CA MET A 21 -1.59 -10.88 -22.10
C MET A 21 -2.89 -10.05 -22.12
N VAL A 22 -3.16 -9.37 -21.01
CA VAL A 22 -4.16 -8.32 -20.85
C VAL A 22 -3.45 -7.01 -20.60
N THR A 23 -3.99 -5.94 -21.17
CA THR A 23 -3.50 -4.59 -20.92
C THR A 23 -4.23 -4.00 -19.72
N LEU A 24 -3.47 -3.49 -18.74
CA LEU A 24 -3.98 -2.70 -17.62
C LEU A 24 -3.76 -1.22 -17.91
N GLY A 25 -4.83 -0.43 -17.87
CA GLY A 25 -4.76 1.03 -18.03
C GLY A 25 -4.84 1.74 -16.68
N PHE A 26 -3.85 2.58 -16.34
CA PHE A 26 -3.77 3.29 -15.07
C PHE A 26 -3.91 4.81 -15.26
N GLY A 27 -4.60 5.44 -14.29
CA GLY A 27 -4.83 6.88 -14.25
C GLY A 27 -5.64 7.44 -15.43
N ASN A 28 -5.74 8.77 -15.49
CA ASN A 28 -6.44 9.48 -16.57
C ASN A 28 -5.65 9.55 -17.87
N ASP A 29 -4.33 9.37 -17.79
CA ASP A 29 -3.41 9.44 -18.93
C ASP A 29 -3.34 8.13 -19.73
N LYS A 30 -4.19 7.14 -19.37
CA LYS A 30 -4.31 5.83 -20.02
C LYS A 30 -2.96 5.17 -20.29
N GLN A 31 -2.07 5.20 -19.29
CA GLN A 31 -0.79 4.53 -19.42
C GLN A 31 -0.99 3.03 -19.21
N GLU A 32 -0.44 2.24 -20.13
CA GLU A 32 -0.75 0.83 -20.29
C GLU A 32 0.41 -0.06 -19.85
N ILE A 33 0.09 -1.11 -19.09
CA ILE A 33 1.03 -2.18 -18.73
C ILE A 33 0.41 -3.51 -19.15
N ALA A 34 1.14 -4.30 -19.92
CA ALA A 34 0.72 -5.66 -20.28
C ALA A 34 1.10 -6.66 -19.18
N ILE A 35 0.18 -7.55 -18.83
CA ILE A 35 0.37 -8.63 -17.85
C ILE A 35 -0.24 -9.94 -18.35
N HIS A 36 0.38 -11.08 -18.07
CA HIS A 36 -0.19 -12.38 -18.43
C HIS A 36 -1.49 -12.65 -17.65
N LYS A 37 -2.54 -13.12 -18.34
CA LYS A 37 -3.85 -13.42 -17.73
C LYS A 37 -3.71 -14.36 -16.53
N GLU A 38 -2.89 -15.40 -16.65
CA GLU A 38 -2.71 -16.37 -15.56
C GLU A 38 -2.17 -15.73 -14.27
N ILE A 39 -1.25 -14.77 -14.39
CA ILE A 39 -0.70 -14.04 -13.25
C ILE A 39 -1.72 -13.06 -12.68
N LEU A 40 -2.43 -12.33 -13.55
CA LEU A 40 -3.46 -11.39 -13.11
C LEU A 40 -4.59 -12.08 -12.34
N PHE A 41 -4.97 -13.28 -12.77
CA PHE A 41 -6.08 -14.04 -12.19
C PHE A 41 -5.71 -14.88 -10.97
N GLU A 42 -4.45 -14.88 -10.54
CA GLU A 42 -4.09 -15.35 -9.18
C GLU A 42 -4.83 -14.53 -8.11
N CYS A 43 -5.14 -13.26 -8.42
CA CYS A 43 -6.02 -12.44 -7.60
C CYS A 43 -7.49 -12.63 -8.02
N SER A 44 -8.24 -13.39 -7.22
CA SER A 44 -9.65 -13.71 -7.52
C SER A 44 -10.52 -12.47 -7.73
N LYS A 45 -10.30 -11.40 -6.97
CA LYS A 45 -11.06 -10.15 -7.12
C LYS A 45 -10.77 -9.42 -8.42
N ILE A 46 -9.53 -9.48 -8.90
CA ILE A 46 -9.18 -8.91 -10.20
C ILE A 46 -9.78 -9.77 -11.31
N ALA A 47 -9.78 -11.11 -11.17
CA ALA A 47 -10.44 -12.01 -12.10
C ALA A 47 -11.96 -11.76 -12.18
N ASP A 48 -12.63 -11.60 -11.03
CA ASP A 48 -14.06 -11.27 -10.96
C ASP A 48 -14.35 -9.92 -11.64
N TYR A 49 -13.53 -8.90 -11.35
CA TYR A 49 -13.67 -7.58 -11.96
C TYR A 49 -13.44 -7.62 -13.48
N TYR A 50 -12.43 -8.38 -13.93
CA TYR A 50 -12.18 -8.59 -15.35
C TYR A 50 -13.37 -9.27 -16.04
N ALA A 51 -13.94 -10.32 -15.43
CA ALA A 51 -15.10 -11.02 -15.98
C ALA A 51 -16.34 -10.12 -16.08
N GLU A 52 -16.58 -9.27 -15.06
CA GLU A 52 -17.66 -8.28 -15.07
C GLU A 52 -17.49 -7.28 -16.23
N VAL A 53 -16.30 -6.70 -16.36
CA VAL A 53 -15.97 -5.73 -17.43
C VAL A 53 -16.08 -6.40 -18.80
N SER A 54 -15.50 -7.59 -18.94
CA SER A 54 -15.55 -8.40 -20.18
C SER A 54 -16.98 -8.67 -20.61
N SER A 55 -17.85 -9.09 -19.69
CA SER A 55 -19.26 -9.35 -19.99
C SER A 55 -20.01 -8.08 -20.37
N ARG A 56 -19.69 -6.93 -19.74
CA ARG A 56 -20.37 -5.66 -19.99
C ARG A 56 -20.03 -5.07 -21.36
N PHE A 57 -18.79 -5.22 -21.80
CA PHE A 57 -18.30 -4.67 -23.06
C PHE A 57 -18.28 -5.67 -24.21
N GLY A 58 -18.72 -6.92 -23.97
CA GLY A 58 -18.79 -7.96 -25.00
C GLY A 58 -17.41 -8.37 -25.51
N TRP A 59 -16.40 -8.34 -24.65
CA TRP A 59 -15.05 -8.76 -25.00
C TRP A 59 -15.07 -10.25 -25.36
N ASP A 60 -14.62 -10.56 -26.57
CA ASP A 60 -14.38 -11.94 -27.01
C ASP A 60 -12.91 -12.27 -26.74
N ASP A 61 -12.66 -13.34 -25.98
CA ASP A 61 -11.33 -13.86 -25.71
C ASP A 61 -10.54 -14.17 -27.01
N ARG A 62 -11.23 -14.34 -28.14
CA ARG A 62 -10.63 -14.64 -29.45
C ARG A 62 -10.13 -13.41 -30.21
N THR A 63 -10.56 -12.21 -29.83
CA THR A 63 -10.14 -10.95 -30.47
C THR A 63 -9.44 -10.07 -29.45
N LEU A 64 -8.13 -10.27 -29.29
CA LEU A 64 -7.23 -9.54 -28.37
C LEU A 64 -7.05 -8.05 -28.69
N VAL A 65 -7.78 -7.52 -29.66
CA VAL A 65 -7.67 -6.12 -30.09
C VAL A 65 -8.57 -5.31 -29.16
N GLU A 66 -7.97 -4.64 -28.16
CA GLU A 66 -8.58 -3.61 -27.27
C GLU A 66 -9.16 -4.03 -25.91
N ASN A 67 -8.82 -5.20 -25.35
CA ASN A 67 -9.24 -5.56 -23.99
C ASN A 67 -8.35 -4.90 -22.91
N THR A 68 -8.48 -3.58 -22.73
CA THR A 68 -7.79 -2.83 -21.67
C THR A 68 -8.65 -2.77 -20.41
N LEU A 69 -8.20 -3.40 -19.33
CA LEU A 69 -8.81 -3.28 -18.01
C LEU A 69 -8.37 -1.94 -17.39
N VAL A 70 -9.29 -0.97 -17.35
CA VAL A 70 -9.00 0.38 -16.86
C VAL A 70 -9.23 0.49 -15.36
N LEU A 71 -8.21 0.97 -14.64
CA LEU A 71 -8.16 1.26 -13.22
C LEU A 71 -7.86 2.77 -13.04
N PRO A 72 -8.84 3.64 -13.31
CA PRO A 72 -8.61 5.09 -13.40
C PRO A 72 -8.23 5.73 -12.06
N GLU A 73 -8.63 5.13 -10.94
CA GLU A 73 -8.29 5.58 -9.59
C GLU A 73 -6.89 5.14 -9.12
N VAL A 74 -6.19 4.30 -9.89
CA VAL A 74 -4.88 3.77 -9.54
C VAL A 74 -3.80 4.56 -10.27
N SER A 75 -2.85 5.13 -9.53
CA SER A 75 -1.67 5.80 -10.09
C SER A 75 -0.79 4.81 -10.85
N ARG A 76 -0.01 5.31 -11.81
CA ARG A 76 0.89 4.46 -12.62
C ARG A 76 1.94 3.77 -11.73
N GLU A 77 2.46 4.50 -10.76
CA GLU A 77 3.44 4.03 -9.79
C GLU A 77 2.85 2.85 -8.99
N THR A 78 1.62 2.97 -8.51
CA THR A 78 0.91 1.89 -7.82
C THR A 78 0.62 0.71 -8.76
N GLY A 79 0.26 0.98 -10.02
CA GLY A 79 0.08 -0.04 -11.04
C GLY A 79 1.35 -0.86 -11.31
N ASN A 80 2.51 -0.19 -11.42
CA ASN A 80 3.80 -0.87 -11.53
C ASN A 80 4.09 -1.75 -10.30
N GLN A 81 3.79 -1.26 -9.09
CA GLN A 81 3.97 -2.03 -7.86
C GLN A 81 3.07 -3.28 -7.82
N LEU A 82 1.81 -3.14 -8.22
CA LEU A 82 0.87 -4.26 -8.33
C LEU A 82 1.42 -5.34 -9.27
N VAL A 83 1.84 -4.94 -10.47
CA VAL A 83 2.37 -5.87 -11.48
C VAL A 83 3.65 -6.55 -10.97
N ASN A 84 4.58 -5.78 -10.39
CA ASN A 84 5.80 -6.33 -9.81
C ASN A 84 5.52 -7.32 -8.67
N TRP A 85 4.53 -7.02 -7.82
CA TRP A 85 4.10 -7.91 -6.76
C TRP A 85 3.52 -9.21 -7.32
N LEU A 86 2.63 -9.14 -8.31
CA LEU A 86 2.02 -10.32 -8.92
C LEU A 86 3.04 -11.26 -9.57
N TYR A 87 4.09 -10.72 -10.21
CA TYR A 87 5.12 -11.56 -10.82
C TYR A 87 6.14 -12.10 -9.83
N PHE A 88 6.57 -11.29 -8.87
CA PHE A 88 7.80 -11.57 -8.12
C PHE A 88 7.60 -11.59 -6.60
N GLY A 89 6.44 -11.17 -6.09
CA GLY A 89 6.17 -11.05 -4.66
C GLY A 89 7.12 -10.07 -3.95
N THR A 90 7.59 -9.03 -4.66
CA THR A 90 8.55 -8.06 -4.13
C THR A 90 8.01 -6.63 -4.16
N LEU A 91 8.41 -5.84 -3.16
CA LEU A 91 8.22 -4.39 -3.15
C LEU A 91 9.39 -3.72 -3.88
N PRO A 92 9.19 -2.52 -4.48
CA PRO A 92 10.27 -1.79 -5.14
C PRO A 92 11.28 -1.17 -4.15
N TYR A 93 10.99 -1.25 -2.84
CA TYR A 93 11.80 -0.67 -1.79
C TYR A 93 12.45 -1.75 -0.93
N ASN A 94 13.69 -1.51 -0.52
CA ASN A 94 14.35 -2.32 0.50
C ASN A 94 14.04 -1.76 1.90
N THR A 95 13.47 -2.60 2.79
CA THR A 95 13.10 -2.23 4.16
C THR A 95 14.26 -1.66 4.98
N SER A 96 15.51 -2.06 4.70
CA SER A 96 16.68 -1.51 5.40
C SER A 96 16.99 -0.06 5.04
N ASP A 97 16.57 0.39 3.85
CA ASP A 97 16.86 1.71 3.33
C ASP A 97 15.71 2.70 3.60
N LEU A 98 14.49 2.20 3.74
CA LEU A 98 13.32 3.02 4.10
C LEU A 98 13.52 3.83 5.38
N GLY A 99 14.13 3.23 6.42
CA GLY A 99 14.38 3.92 7.69
C GLY A 99 15.42 5.04 7.62
N LYS A 100 16.08 5.22 6.47
CA LYS A 100 17.05 6.31 6.23
C LYS A 100 16.46 7.43 5.36
N LEU A 101 15.29 7.20 4.75
CA LEU A 101 14.60 8.22 3.97
C LEU A 101 14.01 9.25 4.92
N GLY A 102 14.25 10.53 4.66
CA GLY A 102 13.72 11.64 5.46
C GLY A 102 13.23 12.78 4.58
N GLY A 103 12.50 13.71 5.18
CA GLY A 103 11.96 14.88 4.47
C GLY A 103 11.00 14.50 3.34
N GLU A 104 11.09 15.23 2.23
CA GLU A 104 10.18 15.11 1.08
C GLU A 104 10.16 13.71 0.46
N GLU A 105 11.32 13.06 0.33
CA GLU A 105 11.42 11.71 -0.24
C GLU A 105 10.71 10.67 0.62
N GLY A 106 10.85 10.77 1.95
CA GLY A 106 10.14 9.91 2.89
C GLY A 106 8.62 10.09 2.77
N VAL A 107 8.15 11.33 2.63
CA VAL A 107 6.72 11.63 2.46
C VAL A 107 6.18 11.09 1.15
N LYS A 108 6.94 11.22 0.05
CA LYS A 108 6.58 10.69 -1.26
C LYS A 108 6.42 9.17 -1.20
N VAL A 109 7.43 8.45 -0.73
CA VAL A 109 7.38 6.98 -0.61
C VAL A 109 6.28 6.54 0.35
N GLY A 110 6.06 7.27 1.46
CA GLY A 110 4.96 6.99 2.38
C GLY A 110 3.59 7.12 1.73
N THR A 111 3.42 8.10 0.83
CA THR A 111 2.18 8.30 0.06
C THR A 111 1.98 7.16 -0.94
N GLU A 112 3.02 6.78 -1.68
CA GLU A 112 3.00 5.64 -2.62
C GLU A 112 2.62 4.33 -1.91
N ILE A 113 3.17 4.07 -0.72
CA ILE A 113 2.83 2.88 0.07
C ILE A 113 1.35 2.90 0.50
N VAL A 114 0.83 4.05 0.94
CA VAL A 114 -0.58 4.18 1.36
C VAL A 114 -1.54 3.98 0.17
N GLU A 115 -1.22 4.53 -1.00
CA GLU A 115 -1.99 4.31 -2.23
C GLU A 115 -1.99 2.84 -2.63
N ALA A 116 -0.82 2.19 -2.65
CA ALA A 116 -0.70 0.77 -2.94
C ALA A 116 -1.44 -0.10 -1.92
N TYR A 117 -1.42 0.28 -0.64
CA TYR A 117 -2.12 -0.45 0.41
C TYR A 117 -3.64 -0.43 0.21
N ASN A 118 -4.19 0.74 -0.15
CA ASN A 118 -5.60 0.88 -0.50
C ASN A 118 -5.99 -0.02 -1.69
N VAL A 119 -5.12 -0.12 -2.71
CA VAL A 119 -5.33 -1.03 -3.85
C VAL A 119 -5.27 -2.50 -3.41
N ALA A 120 -4.31 -2.86 -2.56
CA ALA A 120 -4.21 -4.21 -2.02
C ALA A 120 -5.47 -4.60 -1.23
N LEU A 121 -6.01 -3.71 -0.40
CA LEU A 121 -7.28 -3.94 0.31
C LEU A 121 -8.47 -4.07 -0.64
N LYS A 122 -8.58 -3.20 -1.64
CA LYS A 122 -9.65 -3.23 -2.65
C LYS A 122 -9.72 -4.58 -3.37
N PHE A 123 -8.57 -5.15 -3.69
CA PHE A 123 -8.46 -6.45 -4.35
C PHE A 123 -8.25 -7.63 -3.39
N GLU A 124 -8.38 -7.40 -2.08
CA GLU A 124 -8.20 -8.40 -1.02
C GLU A 124 -6.87 -9.18 -1.10
N MET A 125 -5.79 -8.48 -1.48
CA MET A 125 -4.43 -9.00 -1.58
C MET A 125 -3.71 -8.88 -0.23
N GLU A 126 -4.05 -9.78 0.69
CA GLU A 126 -3.62 -9.74 2.09
C GLU A 126 -2.09 -9.73 2.27
N ASP A 127 -1.37 -10.61 1.56
CA ASP A 127 0.09 -10.68 1.67
C ASP A 127 0.77 -9.40 1.21
N TRP A 128 0.22 -8.76 0.16
CA TRP A 128 0.74 -7.49 -0.34
C TRP A 128 0.46 -6.36 0.64
N ALA A 129 -0.77 -6.29 1.18
CA ALA A 129 -1.15 -5.32 2.21
C ALA A 129 -0.23 -5.44 3.44
N ASN A 130 0.08 -6.66 3.88
CA ASN A 130 0.96 -6.91 5.02
C ASN A 130 2.41 -6.49 4.74
N ALA A 131 2.93 -6.79 3.54
CA ALA A 131 4.25 -6.33 3.14
C ALA A 131 4.35 -4.79 3.08
N LEU A 132 3.31 -4.12 2.57
CA LEU A 132 3.22 -2.67 2.53
C LEU A 132 3.14 -2.05 3.93
N ALA A 133 2.38 -2.66 4.84
CA ALA A 133 2.32 -2.23 6.24
C ALA A 133 3.68 -2.36 6.94
N ASP A 134 4.41 -3.46 6.70
CA ASP A 134 5.77 -3.66 7.21
C ASP A 134 6.75 -2.62 6.64
N ALA A 135 6.65 -2.32 5.34
CA ALA A 135 7.44 -1.28 4.69
C ALA A 135 7.15 0.10 5.29
N PHE A 136 5.87 0.45 5.46
CA PHE A 136 5.48 1.72 6.08
C PHE A 136 5.96 1.82 7.52
N SER A 137 5.87 0.73 8.30
CA SER A 137 6.40 0.72 9.67
C SER A 137 7.90 0.91 9.73
N ALA A 138 8.65 0.50 8.70
CA ALA A 138 10.08 0.76 8.61
C ALA A 138 10.40 2.21 8.21
N LEU A 139 9.48 2.87 7.51
CA LEU A 139 9.56 4.27 7.09
C LEU A 139 9.04 5.26 8.15
N ALA A 140 8.21 4.81 9.11
CA ALA A 140 7.51 5.68 10.05
C ALA A 140 8.46 6.58 10.89
N LEU A 141 8.55 7.86 10.52
CA LEU A 141 9.38 8.90 11.16
C LEU A 141 8.53 9.98 11.84
N GLU A 142 9.10 10.70 12.82
CA GLU A 142 8.38 11.64 13.69
C GLU A 142 7.64 12.77 12.93
N ASP A 143 8.15 13.20 11.76
CA ASP A 143 7.66 14.37 11.00
C ASP A 143 6.85 14.03 9.73
N MET A 144 6.19 12.87 9.71
CA MET A 144 5.32 12.49 8.59
C MET A 144 3.95 13.19 8.65
N PRO A 145 3.29 13.42 7.50
CA PRO A 145 1.97 14.04 7.43
C PRO A 145 0.85 13.04 7.82
N TRP A 146 0.88 12.56 9.06
CA TRP A 146 0.04 11.47 9.57
C TRP A 146 -1.46 11.66 9.32
N ILE A 147 -1.96 12.89 9.41
CA ILE A 147 -3.37 13.23 9.13
C ILE A 147 -3.76 12.91 7.70
N LYS A 148 -2.90 13.26 6.74
CA LYS A 148 -3.18 13.01 5.32
C LYS A 148 -3.30 11.51 5.05
N TYR A 149 -2.39 10.72 5.61
CA TYR A 149 -2.46 9.26 5.53
C TYR A 149 -3.71 8.70 6.21
N ALA A 150 -4.07 9.20 7.39
CA ALA A 150 -5.28 8.77 8.09
C ALA A 150 -6.55 9.08 7.28
N VAL A 151 -6.65 10.25 6.64
CA VAL A 151 -7.80 10.59 5.79
C VAL A 151 -7.86 9.71 4.55
N LEU A 152 -6.72 9.50 3.87
CA LEU A 152 -6.63 8.65 2.68
C LEU A 152 -7.03 7.20 2.96
N LEU A 153 -6.63 6.63 4.10
CA LEU A 153 -6.98 5.27 4.50
C LEU A 153 -8.46 5.14 4.90
N LYS A 154 -9.04 6.17 5.53
CA LYS A 154 -10.46 6.13 5.95
C LYS A 154 -11.42 5.98 4.77
N ALA A 155 -11.08 6.57 3.62
CA ALA A 155 -11.94 6.57 2.44
C ALA A 155 -12.19 5.17 1.86
N VAL A 156 -11.25 4.23 2.07
CA VAL A 156 -11.31 2.89 1.48
C VAL A 156 -11.84 1.86 2.47
N GLN A 157 -11.39 1.89 3.72
CA GLN A 157 -11.98 1.07 4.79
C GLN A 157 -12.04 1.84 6.12
N PRO A 158 -13.24 2.27 6.56
CA PRO A 158 -13.38 3.10 7.76
C PRO A 158 -13.05 2.37 9.07
N ASN A 159 -12.98 1.03 9.07
CA ASN A 159 -12.77 0.20 10.26
C ASN A 159 -11.47 -0.65 10.20
N ASP A 160 -10.52 -0.31 9.33
CA ASP A 160 -9.26 -1.05 9.23
C ASP A 160 -8.37 -0.81 10.47
N GLU A 161 -8.01 -1.88 11.17
CA GLU A 161 -7.07 -1.87 12.29
C GLU A 161 -5.60 -2.03 11.84
N GLY A 162 -5.37 -2.29 10.55
CA GLY A 162 -4.05 -2.49 9.94
C GLY A 162 -3.22 -1.20 9.82
N LEU A 163 -2.91 -0.78 8.59
CA LEU A 163 -2.05 0.39 8.37
C LEU A 163 -2.66 1.67 8.95
N ARG A 164 -4.00 1.79 8.95
CA ARG A 164 -4.70 2.90 9.59
C ARG A 164 -4.42 2.97 11.08
N GLY A 165 -4.45 1.83 11.78
CA GLY A 165 -4.15 1.76 13.21
C GLY A 165 -2.72 2.21 13.52
N LEU A 166 -1.75 1.81 12.69
CA LEU A 166 -0.36 2.26 12.78
C LEU A 166 -0.26 3.78 12.62
N VAL A 167 -0.89 4.34 11.58
CA VAL A 167 -0.90 5.79 11.32
C VAL A 167 -1.51 6.58 12.48
N LEU A 168 -2.65 6.12 13.02
CA LEU A 168 -3.31 6.79 14.16
C LEU A 168 -2.48 6.68 15.45
N THR A 169 -1.78 5.57 15.66
CA THR A 169 -0.85 5.40 16.77
C THR A 169 0.32 6.38 16.66
N CYS A 170 0.92 6.49 15.47
CA CYS A 170 2.00 7.44 15.20
C CYS A 170 1.55 8.90 15.35
N LEU A 171 0.35 9.23 14.86
CA LEU A 171 -0.26 10.55 15.04
C LEU A 171 -0.46 10.87 16.53
N ALA A 172 -1.05 9.96 17.29
CA ALA A 172 -1.28 10.13 18.72
C ALA A 172 0.04 10.30 19.50
N LEU A 173 1.09 9.58 19.11
CA LEU A 173 2.43 9.77 19.65
C LEU A 173 3.01 11.15 19.34
N ALA A 174 2.88 11.62 18.09
CA ALA A 174 3.36 12.94 17.68
C ALA A 174 2.64 14.07 18.45
N ILE A 175 1.32 13.96 18.60
CA ILE A 175 0.50 14.91 19.39
C ILE A 175 0.93 14.88 20.87
N ARG A 176 1.12 13.70 21.47
CA ARG A 176 1.53 13.60 22.89
C ARG A 176 2.92 14.19 23.14
N ARG A 177 3.82 14.10 22.16
CA ARG A 177 5.19 14.64 22.25
C ARG A 177 5.25 16.16 22.10
N ALA A 178 4.56 16.70 21.10
CA ALA A 178 4.53 18.14 20.85
C ALA A 178 3.58 18.89 21.80
N GLY A 179 2.53 18.22 22.27
CA GLY A 179 1.37 18.84 22.90
C GLY A 179 0.33 19.28 21.86
N TRP A 180 -0.96 19.22 22.24
CA TRP A 180 -2.07 19.49 21.33
C TRP A 180 -2.00 20.88 20.69
N GLU A 181 -1.73 21.92 21.48
CA GLU A 181 -1.68 23.30 20.98
C GLU A 181 -0.58 23.47 19.94
N MET A 182 0.67 23.13 20.27
CA MET A 182 1.80 23.22 19.34
C MET A 182 1.56 22.37 18.08
N TYR A 183 1.04 21.15 18.24
CA TYR A 183 0.80 20.28 17.09
C TYR A 183 -0.22 20.87 16.13
N THR A 184 -1.31 21.43 16.66
CA THR A 184 -2.40 21.97 15.83
C THR A 184 -2.13 23.36 15.25
N THR A 185 -1.20 24.13 15.83
CA THR A 185 -0.87 25.48 15.33
C THR A 185 0.40 25.52 14.49
N GLU A 186 1.39 24.66 14.78
CA GLU A 186 2.73 24.74 14.18
C GLU A 186 3.06 23.52 13.31
N VAL A 187 2.61 22.32 13.67
CA VAL A 187 2.97 21.07 12.98
C VAL A 187 1.97 20.70 11.89
N ASN A 188 0.67 20.62 12.22
CA ASN A 188 -0.37 20.22 11.29
C ASN A 188 -1.71 20.90 11.59
N LYS A 189 -1.96 22.02 10.88
CA LYS A 189 -3.19 22.82 11.01
C LYS A 189 -4.43 22.10 10.49
N GLU A 190 -4.28 21.17 9.55
CA GLU A 190 -5.38 20.42 8.93
C GLU A 190 -6.05 19.43 9.92
N LEU A 191 -5.36 19.05 11.00
CA LEU A 191 -5.92 18.20 12.07
C LEU A 191 -7.19 18.83 12.68
N VAL A 192 -7.16 20.13 12.95
CA VAL A 192 -8.29 20.83 13.59
C VAL A 192 -9.53 20.78 12.71
N ASP A 193 -9.36 21.04 11.42
CA ASP A 193 -10.48 21.02 10.47
C ASP A 193 -11.01 19.60 10.29
N THR A 194 -10.13 18.60 10.22
CA THR A 194 -10.53 17.18 10.13
C THR A 194 -11.33 16.73 11.36
N VAL A 195 -10.92 17.14 12.56
CA VAL A 195 -11.64 16.85 13.81
C VAL A 195 -13.00 17.56 13.86
N LYS A 196 -13.07 18.83 13.43
CA LYS A 196 -14.33 19.58 13.40
C LYS A 196 -15.34 19.01 12.40
N LEU A 197 -14.87 18.54 11.26
CA LEU A 197 -15.70 18.02 10.19
C LEU A 197 -16.22 16.59 10.46
N GLY A 198 -15.60 15.83 11.37
CA GLY A 198 -15.96 14.43 11.60
C GLY A 198 -15.86 14.00 13.07
N GLY A 199 -17.02 13.93 13.75
CA GLY A 199 -17.11 13.44 15.13
C GLY A 199 -16.54 12.02 15.30
N ASP A 200 -16.73 11.14 14.32
CA ASP A 200 -16.20 9.77 14.38
C ASP A 200 -14.67 9.73 14.37
N PHE A 201 -14.03 10.60 13.58
CA PHE A 201 -12.57 10.68 13.55
C PHE A 201 -12.04 11.19 14.89
N ALA A 202 -12.70 12.18 15.49
CA ALA A 202 -12.34 12.70 16.80
C ALA A 202 -12.43 11.59 17.87
N VAL A 203 -13.53 10.82 17.89
CA VAL A 203 -13.73 9.69 18.81
C VAL A 203 -12.64 8.63 18.61
N GLU A 204 -12.34 8.29 17.35
CA GLU A 204 -11.31 7.31 17.01
C GLU A 204 -9.93 7.78 17.47
N LEU A 205 -9.52 9.01 17.13
CA LEU A 205 -8.24 9.58 17.55
C LEU A 205 -8.11 9.61 19.08
N MET A 206 -9.18 9.94 19.80
CA MET A 206 -9.18 9.92 21.26
C MET A 206 -8.88 8.55 21.85
N LYS A 207 -9.31 7.45 21.20
CA LYS A 207 -8.95 6.09 21.65
C LYS A 207 -7.43 5.89 21.66
N TYR A 208 -6.74 6.35 20.62
CA TYR A 208 -5.28 6.23 20.51
C TYR A 208 -4.53 7.24 21.39
N LEU A 209 -5.09 8.43 21.63
CA LEU A 209 -4.49 9.43 22.54
C LEU A 209 -4.53 8.99 24.01
N LEU A 210 -5.60 8.30 24.41
CA LEU A 210 -5.80 7.78 25.76
C LEU A 210 -5.04 6.47 26.00
N ASP A 211 -4.61 5.77 24.95
CA ASP A 211 -3.81 4.56 25.07
C ASP A 211 -2.37 4.89 25.52
N THR A 212 -2.11 4.69 26.81
CA THR A 212 -0.81 4.95 27.45
C THR A 212 0.22 3.85 27.19
N GLU A 213 -0.16 2.70 26.62
CA GLU A 213 0.77 1.58 26.35
C GLU A 213 1.43 1.68 24.97
N GLY A 214 0.88 2.48 24.05
CA GLY A 214 1.40 2.70 22.71
C GLY A 214 2.66 3.56 22.69
N GLY A 215 3.81 2.99 23.06
CA GLY A 215 5.12 3.57 22.70
C GLY A 215 5.35 3.52 21.19
N VAL A 216 6.33 4.28 20.68
CA VAL A 216 6.82 4.15 19.27
C VAL A 216 6.99 2.65 18.99
N PRO A 217 6.47 2.11 17.87
CA PRO A 217 6.56 0.70 17.57
C PRO A 217 8.03 0.27 17.61
N LYS A 218 8.46 -0.28 18.75
CA LYS A 218 9.77 -0.93 18.86
C LYS A 218 9.61 -2.18 18.01
N ARG A 219 10.59 -2.47 17.15
CA ARG A 219 10.75 -3.72 16.36
C ARG A 219 10.85 -4.96 17.27
N LYS A 220 9.89 -5.18 18.17
CA LYS A 220 9.81 -6.33 19.06
C LYS A 220 9.01 -7.39 18.34
N LYS A 221 9.65 -8.54 18.16
CA LYS A 221 9.18 -9.74 17.48
C LYS A 221 7.71 -10.08 17.77
N LYS A 222 6.89 -9.86 16.74
CA LYS A 222 5.78 -10.65 16.16
C LYS A 222 4.94 -9.59 15.42
N ASN A 223 5.24 -9.39 14.14
CA ASN A 223 4.79 -8.28 13.27
C ASN A 223 3.25 -8.17 13.06
N CYS A 224 2.43 -8.82 13.86
CA CYS A 224 1.00 -8.98 13.61
C CYS A 224 0.14 -7.74 13.88
N ASN A 225 0.62 -6.77 14.68
CA ASN A 225 -0.26 -5.73 15.23
C ASN A 225 -0.95 -4.89 14.16
N TRP A 226 -0.35 -4.76 12.98
CA TRP A 226 -0.83 -3.94 11.87
C TRP A 226 -1.07 -4.76 10.61
N HIS A 227 -0.99 -6.09 10.71
CA HIS A 227 -1.29 -6.99 9.61
C HIS A 227 -2.79 -7.24 9.53
N VAL A 228 -3.27 -7.32 8.30
CA VAL A 228 -4.63 -7.70 7.96
C VAL A 228 -4.67 -9.23 7.86
N HIS A 229 -5.69 -9.84 8.47
CA HIS A 229 -5.91 -11.28 8.50
C HIS A 229 -7.37 -11.59 8.24
N THR A 230 -7.79 -11.42 6.99
CA THR A 230 -9.17 -11.68 6.55
C THR A 230 -9.32 -13.13 6.10
N LYS A 231 -8.30 -13.66 5.41
CA LYS A 231 -8.27 -15.00 4.83
C LYS A 231 -7.25 -15.90 5.54
N THR A 232 -6.19 -15.33 6.11
CA THR A 232 -5.15 -16.11 6.81
C THR A 232 -5.29 -16.08 8.33
N LYS A 233 -4.57 -16.98 9.01
CA LYS A 233 -4.46 -16.97 10.47
C LYS A 233 -3.58 -15.80 10.91
N LYS A 234 -3.90 -15.24 12.08
CA LYS A 234 -3.07 -14.19 12.70
C LYS A 234 -1.61 -14.65 12.86
N CYS A 235 -0.68 -13.77 12.54
CA CYS A 235 0.76 -14.04 12.60
C CYS A 235 1.18 -14.57 13.99
N GLY A 236 1.71 -15.79 14.01
CA GLY A 236 2.26 -16.42 15.22
C GLY A 236 1.25 -17.06 16.16
N THR A 237 0.09 -17.47 15.62
CA THR A 237 -0.82 -18.49 16.20
C THR A 237 -0.57 -19.87 15.61
#